data_AF-C5J718-F1
#
_entry.id   AF-C5J718-F1
#
_cell.length_a   1.000
_cell.length_b   1.000
_cell.length_c   1.000
_cell.angle_alpha   90.00
_cell.angle_beta   90.00
_cell.angle_gamma   90.00
#
_symmetry.space_group_name_H-M   'P 1'
#
loop_
_entity.id
_entity.type
_entity.pdbx_description
1 polymer ?
#
loop_
_entity_poly.entity_id
_entity_poly.type
_entity_poly.pdbx_seq_one_letter_code
_entity_poly.pdbx_strand_id
1 'polypeptide(L)'
;MKKKIVNFLAKTLIFLSGGVAISLISYYKIHSPFKPAVYNYESYISDFARREISKDFNYREFGDVSDFTKAIEDNRTIAGVGSDFQIARLVQKKLLQKIDYSKLFKNWYVAQAFALPENYYQLTLEQKQAFNNKKRAAFEQMFRKEVIKHIDKYDKFLKDDQGNDIDIDHDGIKDRFWEFFIPYYTQDKVIAYTIGDYQKDEKIVNLRQFMNNWTTKQKDEIQNQGIKFDDQSLKGIGQSLRNNGYSFFEWTEAMRDNLLVGQENFGNYGDVIDENNYQKIVDSFVNYISEISGYPYTNLKHNVFKTSGLDLANSLIDPSLNQDVGYLYNGDALDANYSKDNYEILEEEKTIRIIRPKNNLTLLDGWIILQSTPQETTDKFYTTLYNSIFKGEEYSLDEKLKELLVDVEYNYLLNNESEKYEQKQGKGYTFDFDTIPFAANFNFINYTPTFQKSFEFFKKFYFNDETATVKKAKDDEEISIILNQDGNIINDIENLKYDQVAGKTTDVKTLRSLNIYLTQQEQQTLYGNMPTEDNIDEGRYNINYTFIKPFSERLESLIRTYYNLKTKS
;
A
#
# COMPACT_ATOMS: atom_id res chain seq x y z
N MET A 1 38.22 48.66 -48.39
CA MET A 1 37.35 47.51 -48.74
C MET A 1 37.46 46.32 -47.77
N LYS A 2 38.67 45.85 -47.42
CA LYS A 2 38.89 44.66 -46.54
C LYS A 2 38.14 44.67 -45.19
N LYS A 3 38.14 45.77 -44.44
CA LYS A 3 37.43 45.86 -43.13
C LYS A 3 35.91 45.70 -43.22
N LYS A 4 35.27 46.16 -44.31
CA LYS A 4 33.81 46.03 -44.50
C LYS A 4 33.41 44.59 -44.82
N ILE A 5 34.22 43.87 -45.58
CA ILE A 5 34.01 42.45 -45.92
C ILE A 5 34.21 41.57 -44.67
N VAL A 6 35.24 41.83 -43.86
CA VAL A 6 35.47 41.11 -42.60
C VAL A 6 34.33 41.37 -41.60
N ASN A 7 33.86 42.61 -41.45
CA ASN A 7 32.70 42.90 -40.60
C ASN A 7 31.40 42.29 -41.13
N PHE A 8 31.22 42.21 -42.44
CA PHE A 8 30.06 41.54 -43.04
C PHE A 8 30.12 40.04 -42.76
N LEU A 9 31.23 39.37 -43.06
CA LEU A 9 31.43 37.94 -42.80
C LEU A 9 31.31 37.59 -41.31
N ALA A 10 31.88 38.42 -40.41
CA ALA A 10 31.75 38.21 -38.97
C ALA A 10 30.29 38.34 -38.49
N LYS A 11 29.54 39.33 -39.01
CA LYS A 11 28.10 39.46 -38.71
C LYS A 11 27.30 38.28 -39.27
N THR A 12 27.60 37.83 -40.49
CA THR A 12 26.95 36.66 -41.10
C THR A 12 27.24 35.38 -40.32
N LEU A 13 28.49 35.20 -39.85
CA LEU A 13 28.89 34.06 -39.03
C LEU A 13 28.19 34.05 -37.66
N ILE A 14 28.08 35.21 -37.00
CA ILE A 14 27.35 35.37 -35.73
C ILE A 14 25.85 35.10 -35.92
N PHE A 15 25.27 35.55 -37.03
CA PHE A 15 23.86 35.31 -37.35
C PHE A 15 23.59 33.83 -37.66
N LEU A 16 24.50 33.17 -38.38
CA LEU A 16 24.46 31.73 -38.64
C LEU A 16 24.65 30.90 -37.36
N SER A 17 25.60 31.26 -36.49
CA SER A 17 25.80 30.58 -35.21
C SER A 17 24.61 30.77 -34.26
N GLY A 18 24.00 31.97 -34.26
CA GLY A 18 22.78 32.25 -33.50
C GLY A 18 21.57 31.46 -34.02
N GLY A 19 21.41 31.38 -35.34
CA GLY A 19 20.39 30.56 -35.99
C GLY A 19 20.54 29.07 -35.65
N VAL A 20 21.76 28.53 -35.74
CA VAL A 20 22.04 27.13 -35.37
C VAL A 20 21.78 26.86 -33.90
N ALA A 21 22.16 27.76 -32.99
CA ALA A 21 21.89 27.61 -31.56
C ALA A 21 20.39 27.62 -31.25
N ILE A 22 19.62 28.54 -31.86
CA ILE A 22 18.15 28.58 -31.71
C ILE A 22 17.52 27.32 -32.30
N SER A 23 17.93 26.89 -33.49
CA SER A 23 17.43 25.64 -34.10
C SER A 23 17.75 24.40 -33.26
N LEU A 24 18.94 24.33 -32.66
CA LEU A 24 19.31 23.23 -31.75
C LEU A 24 18.50 23.27 -30.45
N ILE A 25 18.28 24.45 -29.86
CA ILE A 25 17.46 24.60 -28.65
C ILE A 25 15.99 24.26 -28.95
N SER A 26 15.45 24.72 -30.08
CA SER A 26 14.10 24.37 -30.53
C SER A 26 13.98 22.88 -30.84
N TYR A 27 14.95 22.30 -31.55
CA TYR A 27 15.00 20.86 -31.82
C TYR A 27 15.04 20.06 -30.51
N TYR A 28 15.90 20.44 -29.57
CA TYR A 28 15.99 19.83 -28.26
C TYR A 28 14.69 19.97 -27.46
N LYS A 29 14.07 21.15 -27.42
CA LYS A 29 12.81 21.38 -26.71
C LYS A 29 11.62 20.63 -27.33
N ILE A 30 11.64 20.40 -28.65
CA ILE A 30 10.66 19.58 -29.37
C ILE A 30 10.87 18.09 -29.09
N HIS A 31 12.12 17.61 -29.04
CA HIS A 31 12.44 16.20 -28.85
C HIS A 31 12.64 15.79 -27.37
N SER A 32 12.70 16.76 -26.46
CA SER A 32 12.85 16.58 -25.02
C SER A 32 12.00 17.62 -24.28
N PRO A 33 10.65 17.52 -24.37
CA PRO A 33 9.77 18.44 -23.68
C PRO A 33 10.02 18.38 -22.17
N PHE A 34 9.86 19.53 -21.50
CA PHE A 34 9.91 19.57 -20.04
C PHE A 34 8.84 18.64 -19.46
N LYS A 35 9.26 17.73 -18.60
CA LYS A 35 8.38 16.81 -17.88
C LYS A 35 8.22 17.28 -16.44
N PRO A 36 7.02 17.73 -16.02
CA PRO A 36 6.75 18.05 -14.63
C PRO A 36 7.03 16.83 -13.75
N ALA A 37 7.49 17.06 -12.52
CA ALA A 37 7.79 15.96 -11.62
C ALA A 37 6.53 15.43 -10.93
N VAL A 38 6.49 14.12 -10.74
CA VAL A 38 5.46 13.39 -9.99
C VAL A 38 6.19 12.48 -9.01
N TYR A 39 5.78 12.48 -7.75
CA TYR A 39 6.46 11.73 -6.68
C TYR A 39 5.62 10.55 -6.20
N ASN A 40 6.26 9.47 -5.79
CA ASN A 40 5.62 8.32 -5.14
C ASN A 40 6.58 7.70 -4.12
N TYR A 41 6.08 6.86 -3.22
CA TYR A 41 6.91 6.05 -2.34
C TYR A 41 7.77 5.06 -3.14
N GLU A 42 8.94 4.70 -2.61
CA GLU A 42 9.79 3.65 -3.17
C GLU A 42 9.03 2.32 -3.29
N SER A 43 9.19 1.63 -4.42
CA SER A 43 8.55 0.33 -4.72
C SER A 43 7.01 0.31 -4.59
N TYR A 44 6.35 1.47 -4.71
CA TYR A 44 4.90 1.62 -4.48
C TYR A 44 4.07 1.68 -5.78
N ILE A 45 4.64 1.19 -6.88
CA ILE A 45 3.99 1.10 -8.19
C ILE A 45 4.69 0.07 -9.07
N SER A 46 3.95 -0.63 -9.94
CA SER A 46 4.54 -1.58 -10.88
C SER A 46 5.45 -0.92 -11.92
N ASP A 47 6.38 -1.70 -12.47
CA ASP A 47 7.27 -1.23 -13.52
C ASP A 47 6.52 -0.80 -14.80
N PHE A 48 5.41 -1.46 -15.13
CA PHE A 48 4.53 -1.03 -16.21
C PHE A 48 4.02 0.39 -15.96
N ALA A 49 3.44 0.62 -14.79
CA ALA A 49 2.84 1.89 -14.43
C ALA A 49 3.88 3.02 -14.34
N ARG A 50 5.06 2.71 -13.77
CA ARG A 50 6.22 3.62 -13.75
C ARG A 50 6.62 4.06 -15.15
N ARG A 51 6.70 3.12 -16.11
CA ARG A 51 7.01 3.42 -17.52
C ARG A 51 5.95 4.29 -18.16
N GLU A 52 4.66 4.00 -17.95
CA GLU A 52 3.55 4.80 -18.49
C GLU A 52 3.56 6.24 -17.96
N ILE A 53 3.76 6.44 -16.65
CA ILE A 53 3.87 7.79 -16.07
C ILE A 53 5.09 8.53 -16.64
N SER A 54 6.22 7.83 -16.77
CA SER A 54 7.48 8.41 -17.24
C SER A 54 7.46 8.86 -18.70
N LYS A 55 6.44 8.49 -19.49
CA LYS A 55 6.24 9.02 -20.86
C LYS A 55 6.03 10.53 -20.83
N ASP A 56 5.23 11.01 -19.88
CA ASP A 56 4.74 12.38 -19.82
C ASP A 56 5.27 13.19 -18.64
N PHE A 57 5.74 12.50 -17.59
CA PHE A 57 6.18 13.10 -16.34
C PHE A 57 7.57 12.62 -15.93
N ASN A 58 8.24 13.39 -15.06
CA ASN A 58 9.48 12.97 -14.42
C ASN A 58 9.11 12.27 -13.11
N TYR A 59 8.93 10.94 -13.17
CA TYR A 59 8.60 10.14 -12.01
C TYR A 59 9.80 10.07 -11.04
N ARG A 60 9.53 10.29 -9.76
CA ARG A 60 10.53 10.29 -8.68
C ARG A 60 10.02 9.51 -7.49
N GLU A 61 10.94 8.88 -6.79
CA GLU A 61 10.65 8.13 -5.57
C GLU A 61 11.18 8.85 -4.34
N PHE A 62 10.58 8.58 -3.18
CA PHE A 62 11.03 9.07 -1.89
C PHE A 62 10.81 8.02 -0.80
N GLY A 63 11.75 7.94 0.16
CA GLY A 63 11.63 7.07 1.34
C GLY A 63 10.98 7.75 2.55
N ASP A 64 11.04 9.08 2.67
CA ASP A 64 10.43 9.85 3.76
C ASP A 64 9.45 10.90 3.21
N VAL A 65 8.23 10.91 3.75
CA VAL A 65 7.15 11.86 3.40
C VAL A 65 7.57 13.34 3.46
N SER A 66 8.57 13.67 4.27
CA SER A 66 9.14 15.02 4.36
C SER A 66 9.87 15.46 3.10
N ASP A 67 10.46 14.53 2.32
CA ASP A 67 11.09 14.85 1.03
C ASP A 67 10.05 15.29 0.00
N PHE A 68 8.92 14.57 -0.06
CA PHE A 68 7.80 14.96 -0.91
C PHE A 68 7.18 16.29 -0.45
N THR A 69 6.99 16.48 0.86
CA THR A 69 6.48 17.74 1.43
C THR A 69 7.36 18.93 1.01
N LYS A 70 8.68 18.78 1.10
CA LYS A 70 9.63 19.81 0.65
C LYS A 70 9.55 20.06 -0.85
N ALA A 71 9.39 19.02 -1.66
CA ALA A 71 9.20 19.18 -3.11
C ALA A 71 7.93 19.96 -3.46
N ILE A 72 6.85 19.79 -2.69
CA ILE A 72 5.61 20.57 -2.83
C ILE A 72 5.86 22.03 -2.46
N GLU A 73 6.44 22.29 -1.29
CA GLU A 73 6.70 23.66 -0.79
C GLU A 73 7.63 24.46 -1.71
N ASP A 74 8.62 23.78 -2.31
CA ASP A 74 9.54 24.38 -3.28
C ASP A 74 8.94 24.52 -4.70
N ASN A 75 7.67 24.13 -4.92
CA ASN A 75 7.01 24.07 -6.23
C ASN A 75 7.78 23.23 -7.28
N ARG A 76 8.40 22.14 -6.84
CA ARG A 76 9.23 21.23 -7.67
C ARG A 76 8.46 20.00 -8.17
N THR A 77 7.18 19.88 -7.84
CA THR A 77 6.30 18.78 -8.23
C THR A 77 4.92 19.31 -8.59
N ILE A 78 4.12 18.54 -9.32
CA ILE A 78 2.72 18.86 -9.64
C ILE A 78 1.71 17.94 -8.95
N ALA A 79 2.16 16.77 -8.52
CA ALA A 79 1.34 15.69 -8.00
C ALA A 79 2.21 14.63 -7.32
N GLY A 80 1.55 13.71 -6.62
CA GLY A 80 2.20 12.51 -6.09
C GLY A 80 1.32 11.76 -5.11
N VAL A 81 1.87 10.70 -4.53
CA VAL A 81 1.22 9.95 -3.45
C VAL A 81 1.63 10.55 -2.11
N GLY A 82 0.64 10.86 -1.27
CA GLY A 82 0.86 11.31 0.10
C GLY A 82 0.02 10.50 1.08
N SER A 83 0.43 10.51 2.35
CA SER A 83 -0.35 9.90 3.43
C SER A 83 -1.42 10.85 3.94
N ASP A 84 -2.54 10.30 4.38
CA ASP A 84 -3.71 11.00 4.92
C ASP A 84 -3.40 12.19 5.85
N PHE A 85 -2.51 12.05 6.84
CA PHE A 85 -2.12 13.15 7.72
C PHE A 85 -1.39 14.28 6.98
N GLN A 86 -0.57 13.95 5.98
CA GLN A 86 0.13 14.92 5.14
C GLN A 86 -0.88 15.62 4.23
N ILE A 87 -1.77 14.86 3.58
CA ILE A 87 -2.84 15.42 2.74
C ILE A 87 -3.68 16.40 3.55
N ALA A 88 -4.08 16.04 4.78
CA ALA A 88 -4.83 16.94 5.65
C ALA A 88 -4.10 18.26 5.91
N ARG A 89 -2.78 18.22 6.15
CA ARG A 89 -1.95 19.44 6.28
C ARG A 89 -1.90 20.26 5.00
N LEU A 90 -1.79 19.62 3.84
CA LEU A 90 -1.74 20.29 2.54
C LEU A 90 -3.09 20.96 2.21
N VAL A 91 -4.22 20.35 2.60
CA VAL A 91 -5.56 20.97 2.49
C VAL A 91 -5.65 22.20 3.39
N GLN A 92 -5.22 22.13 4.65
CA GLN A 92 -5.22 23.28 5.56
C GLN A 92 -4.41 24.46 5.01
N LYS A 93 -3.31 24.18 4.29
CA LYS A 93 -2.48 25.17 3.59
C LYS A 93 -3.04 25.62 2.24
N LYS A 94 -4.17 25.07 1.79
CA LYS A 94 -4.78 25.33 0.48
C LYS A 94 -3.83 25.04 -0.70
N LEU A 95 -3.01 24.00 -0.57
CA LEU A 95 -2.02 23.60 -1.58
C LEU A 95 -2.54 22.54 -2.56
N LEU A 96 -3.72 21.96 -2.31
CA LEU A 96 -4.30 20.90 -3.13
C LEU A 96 -5.54 21.41 -3.87
N GLN A 97 -5.73 20.92 -5.10
CA GLN A 97 -7.00 21.08 -5.82
C GLN A 97 -7.97 19.93 -5.52
N LYS A 98 -9.27 20.16 -5.66
CA LYS A 98 -10.29 19.09 -5.61
C LYS A 98 -10.11 18.13 -6.78
N ILE A 99 -10.36 16.84 -6.55
CA ILE A 99 -10.27 15.78 -7.55
C ILE A 99 -11.55 15.71 -8.38
N ASP A 100 -11.39 15.73 -9.70
CA ASP A 100 -12.45 15.46 -10.67
C ASP A 100 -12.37 14.01 -11.16
N TYR A 101 -13.13 13.12 -10.51
CA TYR A 101 -13.21 11.72 -10.89
C TYR A 101 -13.82 11.51 -12.28
N SER A 102 -14.63 12.44 -12.79
CA SER A 102 -15.22 12.32 -14.13
C SER A 102 -14.16 12.41 -15.23
N LYS A 103 -13.05 13.12 -14.96
CA LYS A 103 -11.90 13.20 -15.86
C LYS A 103 -10.97 12.00 -15.77
N LEU A 104 -10.82 11.44 -14.56
CA LEU A 104 -10.06 10.21 -14.33
C LEU A 104 -10.77 9.00 -14.95
N PHE A 105 -12.08 8.86 -14.72
CA PHE A 105 -12.90 7.74 -15.18
C PHE A 105 -13.98 8.20 -16.17
N LYS A 106 -13.55 8.60 -17.36
CA LYS A 106 -14.41 9.21 -18.40
C LYS A 106 -15.63 8.39 -18.79
N ASN A 107 -15.52 7.07 -18.72
CA ASN A 107 -16.58 6.14 -19.15
C ASN A 107 -17.36 5.52 -17.97
N TRP A 108 -17.00 5.84 -16.73
CA TRP A 108 -17.68 5.26 -15.57
C TRP A 108 -18.85 6.13 -15.13
N TYR A 109 -20.08 5.60 -15.22
CA TYR A 109 -21.30 6.35 -14.88
C TYR A 109 -21.28 6.91 -13.44
N VAL A 110 -20.68 6.19 -12.48
CA VAL A 110 -20.58 6.63 -11.08
C VAL A 110 -19.73 7.91 -11.00
N ALA A 111 -18.59 7.92 -11.69
CA ALA A 111 -17.67 9.05 -11.71
C ALA A 111 -18.25 10.29 -12.42
N GLN A 112 -19.24 10.13 -13.29
CA GLN A 112 -19.93 11.28 -13.92
C GLN A 112 -20.70 12.15 -12.92
N ALA A 113 -20.94 11.68 -11.70
CA ALA A 113 -21.47 12.51 -10.62
C ALA A 113 -20.57 13.69 -10.24
N PHE A 114 -19.27 13.64 -10.60
CA PHE A 114 -18.27 14.64 -10.25
C PHE A 114 -18.10 15.73 -11.31
N ALA A 115 -18.66 15.55 -12.51
CA ALA A 115 -18.61 16.54 -13.56
C ALA A 115 -19.37 17.80 -13.12
N LEU A 116 -18.65 18.92 -13.01
CA LEU A 116 -19.25 20.21 -12.64
C LEU A 116 -20.19 20.68 -13.76
N PRO A 117 -21.45 21.03 -13.45
CA PRO A 117 -22.34 21.61 -14.45
C PRO A 117 -21.85 23.02 -14.83
N GLU A 118 -22.04 23.42 -16.09
CA GLU A 118 -21.58 24.73 -16.58
C GLU A 118 -22.13 25.91 -15.75
N ASN A 119 -23.33 25.76 -15.20
CA ASN A 119 -24.00 26.76 -14.39
C ASN A 119 -23.77 26.59 -12.87
N TYR A 120 -22.76 25.83 -12.44
CA TYR A 120 -22.53 25.48 -11.03
C TYR A 120 -22.47 26.70 -10.11
N TYR A 121 -21.71 27.73 -10.50
CA TYR A 121 -21.52 28.92 -9.67
C TYR A 121 -22.75 29.85 -9.61
N GLN A 122 -23.73 29.62 -10.49
CA GLN A 122 -25.02 30.31 -10.50
C GLN A 122 -26.10 29.54 -9.71
N LEU A 123 -25.81 28.32 -9.24
CA LEU A 123 -26.73 27.53 -8.44
C LEU A 123 -26.95 28.14 -7.05
N THR A 124 -28.13 27.89 -6.49
CA THR A 124 -28.40 28.20 -5.07
C THR A 124 -27.55 27.32 -4.16
N LEU A 125 -27.37 27.73 -2.90
CA LEU A 125 -26.64 26.94 -1.91
C LEU A 125 -27.25 25.53 -1.73
N GLU A 126 -28.57 25.43 -1.74
CA GLU A 126 -29.29 24.14 -1.66
C GLU A 126 -28.97 23.24 -2.85
N GLN A 127 -28.94 23.79 -4.06
CA GLN A 127 -28.60 23.05 -5.28
C GLN A 127 -27.13 22.61 -5.28
N LYS A 128 -26.20 23.46 -4.81
CA LYS A 128 -24.79 23.08 -4.61
C LYS A 128 -24.64 21.97 -3.59
N GLN A 129 -25.37 22.05 -2.47
CA GLN A 129 -25.37 20.98 -1.46
C GLN A 129 -25.94 19.67 -2.01
N ALA A 130 -27.02 19.72 -2.81
CA ALA A 130 -27.57 18.54 -3.46
C ALA A 130 -26.56 17.91 -4.45
N PHE A 131 -25.82 18.74 -5.19
CA PHE A 131 -24.73 18.27 -6.04
C PHE A 131 -23.61 17.61 -5.23
N ASN A 132 -23.19 18.23 -4.12
CA ASN A 132 -22.17 17.64 -3.23
C ASN A 132 -22.63 16.29 -2.64
N ASN A 133 -23.90 16.19 -2.22
CA ASN A 133 -24.48 14.93 -1.75
C ASN A 133 -24.46 13.84 -2.84
N LYS A 134 -24.69 14.22 -4.11
CA LYS A 134 -24.57 13.29 -5.26
C LYS A 134 -23.13 12.82 -5.47
N LYS A 135 -22.14 13.72 -5.42
CA LYS A 135 -20.71 13.36 -5.46
C LYS A 135 -20.37 12.39 -4.34
N ARG A 136 -20.81 12.68 -3.11
CA ARG A 136 -20.58 11.82 -1.95
C ARG A 136 -21.18 10.42 -2.13
N ALA A 137 -22.43 10.32 -2.58
CA ALA A 137 -23.07 9.04 -2.84
C ALA A 137 -22.36 8.22 -3.94
N ALA A 138 -21.75 8.89 -4.92
CA ALA A 138 -20.91 8.24 -5.91
C ALA A 138 -19.56 7.78 -5.30
N PHE A 139 -18.91 8.62 -4.50
CA PHE A 139 -17.68 8.28 -3.78
C PHE A 139 -17.86 7.02 -2.90
N GLU A 140 -18.98 6.93 -2.17
CA GLU A 140 -19.33 5.77 -1.33
C GLU A 140 -19.60 4.48 -2.13
N GLN A 141 -19.93 4.58 -3.43
CA GLN A 141 -20.06 3.41 -4.32
C GLN A 141 -18.72 2.93 -4.88
N MET A 142 -17.70 3.79 -4.90
CA MET A 142 -16.39 3.48 -5.47
C MET A 142 -15.49 2.77 -4.45
N PHE A 143 -15.52 3.22 -3.19
CA PHE A 143 -14.56 2.84 -2.15
C PHE A 143 -15.17 1.99 -1.05
N ARG A 144 -14.33 1.20 -0.38
CA ARG A 144 -14.69 0.37 0.77
C ARG A 144 -15.24 1.21 1.93
N LYS A 145 -16.21 0.67 2.67
CA LYS A 145 -16.83 1.35 3.83
C LYS A 145 -15.82 1.73 4.91
N GLU A 146 -14.80 0.90 5.13
CA GLU A 146 -13.74 1.12 6.12
C GLU A 146 -12.88 2.33 5.74
N VAL A 147 -12.60 2.48 4.43
CA VAL A 147 -11.88 3.64 3.88
C VAL A 147 -12.73 4.90 4.03
N ILE A 148 -14.02 4.84 3.69
CA ILE A 148 -14.94 5.98 3.89
C ILE A 148 -14.95 6.43 5.36
N LYS A 149 -15.15 5.50 6.29
CA LYS A 149 -15.15 5.78 7.74
C LYS A 149 -13.82 6.37 8.20
N HIS A 150 -12.70 5.95 7.62
CA HIS A 150 -11.37 6.49 7.94
C HIS A 150 -11.22 7.93 7.47
N ILE A 151 -11.59 8.21 6.22
CA ILE A 151 -11.53 9.54 5.61
C ILE A 151 -12.39 10.55 6.37
N ASP A 152 -13.61 10.17 6.77
CA ASP A 152 -14.53 11.06 7.48
C ASP A 152 -13.98 11.53 8.85
N LYS A 153 -13.07 10.76 9.46
CA LYS A 153 -12.40 11.15 10.72
C LYS A 153 -11.51 12.38 10.54
N TYR A 154 -11.09 12.69 9.32
CA TYR A 154 -10.20 13.82 9.03
C TYR A 154 -10.91 15.16 8.86
N ASP A 155 -12.23 15.17 8.60
CA ASP A 155 -12.98 16.41 8.33
C ASP A 155 -12.94 17.42 9.48
N LYS A 156 -12.77 16.94 10.71
CA LYS A 156 -12.61 17.80 11.90
C LYS A 156 -11.29 18.58 11.90
N PHE A 157 -10.29 18.12 11.17
CA PHE A 157 -9.01 18.81 11.03
C PHE A 157 -8.99 19.76 9.83
N LEU A 158 -10.01 19.79 8.97
CA LEU A 158 -10.06 20.71 7.84
C LEU A 158 -10.47 22.11 8.28
N LYS A 159 -9.49 22.78 8.88
CA LYS A 159 -9.56 24.08 9.52
C LYS A 159 -8.35 24.90 9.08
N ASP A 160 -8.54 26.17 8.72
CA ASP A 160 -7.41 27.07 8.51
C ASP A 160 -6.69 27.42 9.82
N ASP A 161 -5.60 28.17 9.75
CA ASP A 161 -4.83 28.59 10.93
C ASP A 161 -5.63 29.49 11.89
N GLN A 162 -6.76 30.04 11.45
CA GLN A 162 -7.69 30.83 12.26
C GLN A 162 -8.85 29.99 12.83
N GLY A 163 -8.94 28.70 12.47
CA GLY A 163 -10.00 27.80 12.92
C GLY A 163 -11.29 27.86 12.10
N ASN A 164 -11.30 28.53 10.94
CA ASN A 164 -12.43 28.54 10.03
C ASN A 164 -12.44 27.27 9.18
N ASP A 165 -13.62 26.88 8.71
CA ASP A 165 -13.75 25.77 7.79
C ASP A 165 -13.11 26.12 6.43
N ILE A 166 -12.52 25.11 5.78
CA ILE A 166 -11.90 25.25 4.45
C ILE A 166 -12.99 25.27 3.37
N ASP A 167 -12.88 26.22 2.45
CA ASP A 167 -13.66 26.37 1.22
C ASP A 167 -12.70 26.97 0.17
N ILE A 168 -12.05 26.11 -0.61
CA ILE A 168 -10.97 26.50 -1.54
C ILE A 168 -11.48 27.08 -2.86
N ASP A 169 -12.69 26.73 -3.29
CA ASP A 169 -13.31 27.21 -4.53
C ASP A 169 -14.36 28.31 -4.30
N HIS A 170 -14.53 28.73 -3.04
CA HIS A 170 -15.40 29.82 -2.61
C HIS A 170 -16.85 29.61 -3.05
N ASP A 171 -17.31 28.36 -3.05
CA ASP A 171 -18.66 28.01 -3.49
C ASP A 171 -19.72 28.17 -2.38
N GLY A 172 -19.27 28.41 -1.13
CA GLY A 172 -20.09 28.58 0.06
C GLY A 172 -20.41 27.26 0.79
N ILE A 173 -19.86 26.14 0.33
CA ILE A 173 -19.97 24.81 0.92
C ILE A 173 -18.63 24.49 1.58
N LYS A 174 -18.70 23.96 2.80
CA LYS A 174 -17.51 23.46 3.48
C LYS A 174 -16.92 22.27 2.71
N ASP A 175 -15.63 22.34 2.44
CA ASP A 175 -14.88 21.25 1.82
C ASP A 175 -14.76 20.03 2.73
N ARG A 176 -14.71 18.85 2.11
CA ARG A 176 -14.55 17.56 2.77
C ARG A 176 -13.25 16.88 2.36
N PHE A 177 -12.69 16.08 3.26
CA PHE A 177 -11.37 15.49 3.07
C PHE A 177 -11.28 14.58 1.84
N TRP A 178 -12.36 13.85 1.57
CA TRP A 178 -12.47 12.97 0.40
C TRP A 178 -12.37 13.71 -0.94
N GLU A 179 -12.53 15.04 -0.97
CA GLU A 179 -12.50 15.80 -2.21
C GLU A 179 -11.09 16.05 -2.75
N PHE A 180 -10.04 15.83 -1.96
CA PHE A 180 -8.68 16.32 -2.27
C PHE A 180 -7.69 15.27 -2.75
N PHE A 181 -8.07 14.00 -2.78
CA PHE A 181 -7.18 12.93 -3.21
C PHE A 181 -7.94 11.73 -3.76
N ILE A 182 -7.25 10.90 -4.53
CA ILE A 182 -7.75 9.59 -4.97
C ILE A 182 -7.21 8.56 -3.98
N PRO A 183 -8.06 7.95 -3.11
CA PRO A 183 -7.62 6.87 -2.25
C PRO A 183 -6.93 5.79 -3.07
N TYR A 184 -5.74 5.37 -2.61
CA TYR A 184 -4.90 4.45 -3.34
C TYR A 184 -4.84 3.11 -2.61
N TYR A 185 -4.09 3.03 -1.52
CA TYR A 185 -3.98 1.85 -0.67
C TYR A 185 -4.24 2.18 0.80
N THR A 186 -4.74 1.18 1.52
CA THR A 186 -4.85 1.20 2.98
C THR A 186 -3.95 0.11 3.54
N GLN A 187 -3.33 0.38 4.68
CA GLN A 187 -2.45 -0.55 5.37
C GLN A 187 -2.69 -0.47 6.87
N ASP A 188 -2.51 -1.57 7.59
CA ASP A 188 -2.47 -1.58 9.05
C ASP A 188 -1.17 -2.18 9.58
N LYS A 189 -0.80 -1.81 10.80
CA LYS A 189 0.42 -2.33 11.41
C LYS A 189 0.22 -3.76 11.92
N VAL A 190 1.26 -4.56 11.79
CA VAL A 190 1.35 -5.92 12.32
C VAL A 190 2.69 -6.13 13.01
N ILE A 191 2.72 -7.04 13.97
CA ILE A 191 3.97 -7.65 14.45
C ILE A 191 4.14 -8.95 13.65
N ALA A 192 5.09 -8.96 12.74
CA ALA A 192 5.50 -10.14 12.00
C ALA A 192 6.65 -10.84 12.74
N TYR A 193 6.63 -12.17 12.79
CA TYR A 193 7.66 -12.96 13.46
C TYR A 193 8.00 -14.22 12.68
N THR A 194 9.29 -14.59 12.68
CA THR A 194 9.82 -15.71 11.88
C THR A 194 9.41 -17.06 12.45
N ILE A 195 8.96 -17.96 11.59
CA ILE A 195 8.61 -19.35 11.94
C ILE A 195 9.19 -20.38 10.97
N GLY A 196 9.80 -19.93 9.88
CA GLY A 196 10.16 -20.77 8.74
C GLY A 196 11.48 -21.50 8.83
N ASP A 197 11.72 -22.27 7.78
CA ASP A 197 12.96 -22.98 7.51
C ASP A 197 13.51 -22.56 6.14
N TYR A 198 14.76 -22.90 5.87
CA TYR A 198 15.36 -22.71 4.55
C TYR A 198 16.21 -23.92 4.16
N GLN A 199 16.40 -24.10 2.85
CA GLN A 199 17.24 -25.17 2.31
C GLN A 199 18.71 -24.73 2.26
N LYS A 200 19.59 -25.53 2.87
CA LYS A 200 21.05 -25.35 2.83
C LYS A 200 21.74 -26.70 2.69
N ASP A 201 22.54 -26.86 1.64
CA ASP A 201 23.28 -28.10 1.36
C ASP A 201 22.38 -29.36 1.44
N GLU A 202 21.21 -29.30 0.78
CA GLU A 202 20.17 -30.34 0.77
C GLU A 202 19.54 -30.67 2.14
N LYS A 203 19.76 -29.83 3.14
CA LYS A 203 19.16 -29.96 4.47
C LYS A 203 18.22 -28.80 4.76
N ILE A 204 17.11 -29.11 5.43
CA ILE A 204 16.20 -28.12 5.99
C ILE A 204 16.80 -27.63 7.30
N VAL A 205 17.01 -26.32 7.41
CA VAL A 205 17.57 -25.66 8.60
C VAL A 205 16.61 -24.58 9.07
N ASN A 206 16.49 -24.42 10.38
CA ASN A 206 15.70 -23.33 10.97
C ASN A 206 16.19 -21.97 10.48
N LEU A 207 15.25 -21.09 10.13
CA LEU A 207 15.55 -19.71 9.71
C LEU A 207 16.28 -18.92 10.80
N ARG A 208 16.01 -19.21 12.08
CA ARG A 208 16.65 -18.58 13.23
C ARG A 208 17.25 -19.59 14.20
N GLN A 209 18.39 -19.25 14.78
CA GLN A 209 19.15 -20.15 15.64
C GLN A 209 18.40 -20.55 16.91
N PHE A 210 17.61 -19.64 17.50
CA PHE A 210 16.89 -19.91 18.74
C PHE A 210 15.83 -21.01 18.57
N MET A 211 15.31 -21.20 17.36
CA MET A 211 14.32 -22.23 17.02
C MET A 211 14.89 -23.64 17.17
N ASN A 212 16.23 -23.81 17.19
CA ASN A 212 16.86 -25.09 17.52
C ASN A 212 16.52 -25.59 18.94
N ASN A 213 16.04 -24.70 19.81
CA ASN A 213 15.60 -25.04 21.15
C ASN A 213 14.13 -25.49 21.21
N TRP A 214 13.38 -25.37 20.11
CA TRP A 214 12.00 -25.85 20.05
C TRP A 214 11.95 -27.37 19.91
N THR A 215 10.99 -27.98 20.59
CA THR A 215 10.65 -29.38 20.31
C THR A 215 9.95 -29.49 18.96
N THR A 216 9.99 -30.66 18.30
CA THR A 216 9.26 -30.89 17.04
C THR A 216 7.79 -30.52 17.17
N LYS A 217 7.14 -30.95 18.26
CA LYS A 217 5.73 -30.63 18.55
C LYS A 217 5.48 -29.12 18.66
N GLN A 218 6.32 -28.40 19.42
CA GLN A 218 6.19 -26.95 19.57
C GLN A 218 6.38 -26.23 18.24
N LYS A 219 7.34 -26.67 17.43
CA LYS A 219 7.59 -26.11 16.11
C LYS A 219 6.38 -26.32 15.20
N ASP A 220 5.84 -27.53 15.14
CA ASP A 220 4.65 -27.84 14.35
C ASP A 220 3.42 -27.03 14.81
N GLU A 221 3.23 -26.85 16.11
CA GLU A 221 2.16 -26.02 16.67
C GLU A 221 2.32 -24.55 16.27
N ILE A 222 3.52 -23.96 16.41
CA ILE A 222 3.77 -22.56 16.02
C ILE A 222 3.65 -22.38 14.50
N GLN A 223 4.14 -23.33 13.72
CA GLN A 223 4.07 -23.24 12.25
C GLN A 223 2.63 -23.38 11.73
N ASN A 224 1.77 -24.15 12.39
CA ASN A 224 0.39 -24.38 11.94
C ASN A 224 -0.65 -23.45 12.58
N GLN A 225 -0.53 -23.16 13.88
CA GLN A 225 -1.48 -22.34 14.63
C GLN A 225 -0.92 -20.96 14.97
N GLY A 226 0.38 -20.84 15.25
CA GLY A 226 1.01 -19.62 15.75
C GLY A 226 1.27 -19.67 17.26
N ILE A 227 1.81 -18.59 17.81
CA ILE A 227 2.01 -18.44 19.26
C ILE A 227 0.70 -17.95 19.88
N LYS A 228 0.28 -18.54 21.00
CA LYS A 228 -0.81 -17.98 21.80
C LYS A 228 -0.33 -16.76 22.57
N PHE A 229 -1.03 -15.65 22.44
CA PHE A 229 -0.73 -14.40 23.12
C PHE A 229 -1.72 -14.16 24.28
N ASP A 230 -1.20 -13.90 25.47
CA ASP A 230 -2.04 -13.65 26.66
C ASP A 230 -2.49 -12.18 26.79
N ASP A 231 -1.74 -11.24 26.20
CA ASP A 231 -2.09 -9.83 26.10
C ASP A 231 -1.68 -9.28 24.73
N GLN A 232 -2.63 -8.69 24.02
CA GLN A 232 -2.47 -8.15 22.67
C GLN A 232 -2.01 -6.69 22.64
N SER A 233 -1.60 -6.10 23.77
CA SER A 233 -0.79 -4.87 23.73
C SER A 233 0.57 -5.14 23.06
N LEU A 234 1.23 -4.12 22.51
CA LEU A 234 2.59 -4.30 21.96
C LEU A 234 3.56 -4.93 22.97
N LYS A 235 3.46 -4.52 24.24
CA LYS A 235 4.26 -5.09 25.33
C LYS A 235 3.93 -6.55 25.60
N GLY A 236 2.65 -6.92 25.66
CA GLY A 236 2.21 -8.29 25.90
C GLY A 236 2.62 -9.23 24.76
N ILE A 237 2.52 -8.75 23.53
CA ILE A 237 3.01 -9.45 22.33
C ILE A 237 4.53 -9.68 22.44
N GLY A 238 5.30 -8.63 22.71
CA GLY A 238 6.75 -8.75 22.88
C GLY A 238 7.15 -9.69 24.00
N GLN A 239 6.46 -9.67 25.14
CA GLN A 239 6.68 -10.61 26.24
C GLN A 239 6.45 -12.06 25.81
N SER A 240 5.34 -12.34 25.11
CA SER A 240 5.02 -13.67 24.61
C SER A 240 6.05 -14.18 23.61
N LEU A 241 6.53 -13.31 22.71
CA LEU A 241 7.59 -13.62 21.76
C LEU A 241 8.90 -13.95 22.48
N ARG A 242 9.34 -13.13 23.44
CA ARG A 242 10.57 -13.40 24.20
C ARG A 242 10.52 -14.72 24.97
N ASN A 243 9.36 -15.06 25.54
CA ASN A 243 9.16 -16.35 26.20
C ASN A 243 9.32 -17.55 25.24
N ASN A 244 9.19 -17.32 23.93
CA ASN A 244 9.42 -18.31 22.87
C ASN A 244 10.81 -18.20 22.21
N GLY A 245 11.71 -17.37 22.75
CA GLY A 245 13.13 -17.30 22.35
C GLY A 245 13.48 -16.17 21.38
N TYR A 246 12.51 -15.39 20.92
CA TYR A 246 12.73 -14.25 20.02
C TYR A 246 13.46 -13.13 20.77
N SER A 247 14.48 -12.53 20.15
CA SER A 247 15.35 -11.56 20.85
C SER A 247 15.81 -10.38 20.01
N PHE A 248 15.67 -10.46 18.68
CA PHE A 248 16.11 -9.41 17.76
C PHE A 248 14.88 -8.78 17.10
N PHE A 249 14.54 -7.58 17.56
CA PHE A 249 13.41 -6.81 17.10
C PHE A 249 13.87 -5.74 16.11
N GLU A 250 13.08 -5.53 15.07
CA GLU A 250 13.23 -4.42 14.16
C GLU A 250 11.99 -3.53 14.12
N TRP A 251 12.26 -2.25 13.90
CA TRP A 251 11.31 -1.16 14.04
C TRP A 251 11.47 -0.18 12.88
N THR A 252 10.39 0.49 12.52
CA THR A 252 10.47 1.63 11.60
C THR A 252 11.10 2.86 12.28
N GLU A 253 11.88 3.63 11.53
CA GLU A 253 12.33 4.98 11.92
C GLU A 253 11.25 6.06 11.72
N ALA A 254 10.05 5.69 11.26
CA ALA A 254 8.94 6.62 11.08
C ALA A 254 8.53 7.24 12.42
N MET A 255 8.95 8.48 12.65
CA MET A 255 8.72 9.23 13.89
C MET A 255 7.25 9.21 14.31
N ARG A 256 6.32 9.42 13.36
CA ARG A 256 4.88 9.50 13.66
C ARG A 256 4.30 8.16 14.15
N ASP A 257 4.76 7.05 13.60
CA ASP A 257 4.40 5.71 14.06
C ASP A 257 4.93 5.47 15.48
N ASN A 258 6.18 5.87 15.72
CA ASN A 258 6.83 5.70 17.01
C ASN A 258 6.18 6.54 18.12
N LEU A 259 5.61 7.70 17.79
CA LEU A 259 4.80 8.46 18.74
C LEU A 259 3.54 7.69 19.17
N LEU A 260 2.89 6.94 18.28
CA LEU A 260 1.73 6.10 18.63
C LEU A 260 2.14 4.95 19.56
N VAL A 261 3.28 4.32 19.29
CA VAL A 261 3.87 3.31 20.20
C VAL A 261 4.11 3.92 21.59
N GLY A 262 4.66 5.14 21.65
CA GLY A 262 4.85 5.86 22.92
C GLY A 262 3.53 6.23 23.64
N GLN A 263 2.46 6.50 22.89
CA GLN A 263 1.13 6.77 23.44
C GLN A 263 0.45 5.55 24.05
N GLU A 264 0.66 4.35 23.48
CA GLU A 264 0.08 3.10 24.04
C GLU A 264 0.55 2.89 25.48
N ASN A 265 1.82 3.12 25.76
CA ASN A 265 2.40 2.97 27.09
C ASN A 265 1.77 3.88 28.16
N PHE A 266 1.13 5.00 27.75
CA PHE A 266 0.39 5.88 28.66
C PHE A 266 -1.11 5.63 28.70
N GLY A 267 -1.63 4.69 27.91
CA GLY A 267 -3.07 4.42 27.81
C GLY A 267 -3.84 5.44 26.97
N ASN A 268 -3.16 6.27 26.18
CA ASN A 268 -3.74 7.37 25.40
C ASN A 268 -3.54 7.16 23.88
N TYR A 269 -3.63 5.91 23.43
CA TYR A 269 -3.32 5.55 22.05
C TYR A 269 -4.17 6.32 21.04
N GLY A 270 -3.51 7.04 20.14
CA GLY A 270 -4.18 7.84 19.12
C GLY A 270 -4.64 9.21 19.59
N ASP A 271 -4.29 9.69 20.79
CA ASP A 271 -4.63 11.04 21.27
C ASP A 271 -3.94 12.15 20.47
N VAL A 272 -4.46 13.38 20.60
CA VAL A 272 -3.85 14.56 19.95
C VAL A 272 -2.49 14.84 20.60
N ILE A 273 -1.47 15.02 19.77
CA ILE A 273 -0.14 15.44 20.20
C ILE A 273 -0.09 16.97 20.18
N ASP A 274 0.41 17.58 21.25
CA ASP A 274 0.55 19.03 21.43
C ASP A 274 1.91 19.40 22.06
N GLU A 275 2.16 20.70 22.22
CA GLU A 275 3.39 21.22 22.83
C GLU A 275 3.59 20.80 24.31
N ASN A 276 2.52 20.38 24.99
CA ASN A 276 2.56 20.00 26.41
C ASN A 276 2.87 18.51 26.61
N ASN A 277 2.51 17.65 25.65
CA ASN A 277 2.60 16.20 25.82
C ASN A 277 3.67 15.52 24.96
N TYR A 278 4.19 16.17 23.91
CA TYR A 278 5.04 15.48 22.93
C TYR A 278 6.35 14.92 23.52
N GLN A 279 7.01 15.64 24.44
CA GLN A 279 8.26 15.18 25.05
C GLN A 279 8.04 13.90 25.84
N LYS A 280 6.96 13.89 26.64
CA LYS A 280 6.56 12.72 27.42
C LYS A 280 6.28 11.52 26.51
N ILE A 281 5.60 11.73 25.37
CA ILE A 281 5.33 10.67 24.37
C ILE A 281 6.62 10.10 23.79
N VAL A 282 7.58 10.96 23.41
CA VAL A 282 8.89 10.52 22.88
C VAL A 282 9.68 9.72 23.92
N ASP A 283 9.77 10.21 25.16
CA ASP A 283 10.47 9.50 26.24
C ASP A 283 9.83 8.14 26.52
N SER A 284 8.51 8.06 26.42
CA SER A 284 7.75 6.83 26.58
C SER A 284 8.00 5.83 25.48
N PHE A 285 8.09 6.28 24.23
CA PHE A 285 8.46 5.41 23.12
C PHE A 285 9.80 4.72 23.41
N VAL A 286 10.83 5.49 23.77
CA VAL A 286 12.17 4.95 24.10
C VAL A 286 12.11 3.93 25.23
N ASN A 287 11.37 4.23 26.29
CA ASN A 287 11.19 3.31 27.42
C ASN A 287 10.41 2.06 27.02
N TYR A 288 9.34 2.22 26.24
CA TYR A 288 8.42 1.15 25.89
C TYR A 288 9.07 0.12 24.96
N ILE A 289 9.92 0.54 24.03
CA ILE A 289 10.75 -0.38 23.23
C ILE A 289 11.56 -1.31 24.12
N SER A 290 12.07 -0.81 25.25
CA SER A 290 12.82 -1.64 26.19
C SER A 290 11.94 -2.67 26.90
N GLU A 291 10.69 -2.32 27.20
CA GLU A 291 9.70 -3.23 27.77
C GLU A 291 9.22 -4.29 26.76
N ILE A 292 9.15 -3.95 25.47
CA ILE A 292 8.71 -4.84 24.38
C ILE A 292 9.82 -5.78 23.91
N SER A 293 11.06 -5.32 23.81
CA SER A 293 12.20 -6.14 23.35
C SER A 293 12.94 -6.84 24.50
N GLY A 294 12.81 -6.34 25.73
CA GLY A 294 13.59 -6.79 26.88
C GLY A 294 15.03 -6.25 26.91
N TYR A 295 15.41 -5.40 25.96
CA TYR A 295 16.73 -4.78 25.88
C TYR A 295 16.61 -3.26 25.83
N PRO A 296 17.57 -2.50 26.38
CA PRO A 296 17.57 -1.05 26.25
C PRO A 296 17.40 -0.61 24.79
N TYR A 297 16.66 0.48 24.56
CA TYR A 297 16.49 1.09 23.24
C TYR A 297 17.82 1.23 22.49
N THR A 298 18.87 1.68 23.19
CA THR A 298 20.22 1.91 22.64
C THR A 298 20.97 0.64 22.28
N ASN A 299 20.46 -0.55 22.61
CA ASN A 299 21.04 -1.82 22.20
C ASN A 299 20.64 -2.12 20.75
N LEU A 300 21.31 -1.46 19.80
CA LEU A 300 21.03 -1.57 18.37
C LEU A 300 21.28 -2.96 17.77
N LYS A 301 21.90 -3.87 18.53
CA LYS A 301 21.97 -5.28 18.14
C LYS A 301 20.60 -5.95 18.24
N HIS A 302 19.85 -5.64 19.30
CA HIS A 302 18.55 -6.24 19.60
C HIS A 302 17.35 -5.38 19.18
N ASN A 303 17.57 -4.08 18.96
CA ASN A 303 16.58 -3.12 18.49
C ASN A 303 17.11 -2.41 17.24
N VAL A 304 16.85 -2.97 16.06
CA VAL A 304 17.27 -2.37 14.79
C VAL A 304 16.19 -1.41 14.29
N PHE A 305 16.60 -0.25 13.79
CA PHE A 305 15.68 0.74 13.24
C PHE A 305 15.99 0.96 11.75
N LYS A 306 14.95 0.96 10.91
CA LYS A 306 15.08 1.10 9.46
C LYS A 306 14.06 2.09 8.90
N THR A 307 14.44 2.81 7.84
CA THR A 307 13.58 3.82 7.21
C THR A 307 12.67 3.26 6.12
N SER A 308 13.06 2.15 5.47
CA SER A 308 12.32 1.54 4.37
C SER A 308 11.51 0.31 4.82
N GLY A 309 10.25 0.22 4.37
CA GLY A 309 9.39 -0.95 4.59
C GLY A 309 9.94 -2.21 3.90
N LEU A 310 10.47 -2.05 2.68
CA LEU A 310 11.14 -3.13 1.95
C LEU A 310 12.36 -3.65 2.70
N ASP A 311 13.17 -2.75 3.28
CA ASP A 311 14.33 -3.17 4.06
C ASP A 311 13.93 -3.91 5.33
N LEU A 312 12.81 -3.56 5.96
CA LEU A 312 12.25 -4.27 7.13
C LEU A 312 11.78 -5.67 6.76
N ALA A 313 10.98 -5.80 5.70
CA ALA A 313 10.50 -7.10 5.21
C ALA A 313 11.67 -8.03 4.86
N ASN A 314 12.66 -7.51 4.12
CA ASN A 314 13.81 -8.28 3.69
C ASN A 314 14.71 -8.74 4.84
N SER A 315 14.95 -7.92 5.87
CA SER A 315 15.74 -8.40 7.02
C SER A 315 15.04 -9.46 7.83
N LEU A 316 13.71 -9.40 7.93
CA LEU A 316 12.94 -10.40 8.65
C LEU A 316 13.07 -11.79 8.04
N ILE A 317 13.27 -11.89 6.73
CA ILE A 317 13.32 -13.18 6.01
C ILE A 317 14.72 -13.60 5.58
N ASP A 318 15.71 -12.69 5.55
CA ASP A 318 17.09 -13.01 5.20
C ASP A 318 17.70 -14.02 6.21
N PRO A 319 18.14 -15.22 5.76
CA PRO A 319 18.76 -16.21 6.64
C PRO A 319 20.15 -15.82 7.17
N SER A 320 20.80 -14.81 6.58
CA SER A 320 22.10 -14.30 7.00
C SER A 320 22.01 -13.26 8.12
N LEU A 321 20.81 -12.74 8.37
CA LEU A 321 20.53 -11.74 9.38
C LEU A 321 19.86 -12.34 10.62
N ASN A 322 19.85 -11.56 11.70
CA ASN A 322 19.37 -12.03 13.00
C ASN A 322 17.95 -11.54 13.34
N GLN A 323 17.31 -10.71 12.50
CA GLN A 323 16.01 -10.12 12.86
C GLN A 323 14.94 -11.21 12.97
N ASP A 324 14.35 -11.36 14.15
CA ASP A 324 13.35 -12.39 14.46
C ASP A 324 11.92 -11.84 14.37
N VAL A 325 11.75 -10.54 14.65
CA VAL A 325 10.45 -9.88 14.80
C VAL A 325 10.49 -8.49 14.17
N GLY A 326 9.52 -8.16 13.32
CA GLY A 326 9.36 -6.83 12.72
C GLY A 326 8.02 -6.17 13.02
N TYR A 327 8.05 -4.87 13.33
CA TYR A 327 6.86 -4.02 13.40
C TYR A 327 6.69 -3.24 12.09
N LEU A 328 5.86 -3.77 11.19
CA LEU A 328 5.77 -3.36 9.79
C LEU A 328 4.30 -3.26 9.34
N TYR A 329 4.07 -2.76 8.12
CA TYR A 329 2.72 -2.73 7.56
C TYR A 329 2.34 -4.10 6.98
N ASN A 330 1.05 -4.44 7.02
CA ASN A 330 0.56 -5.73 6.59
C ASN A 330 0.90 -6.06 5.11
N GLY A 331 1.00 -5.05 4.24
CA GLY A 331 1.47 -5.24 2.86
C GLY A 331 2.93 -5.74 2.80
N ASP A 332 3.84 -5.14 3.56
CA ASP A 332 5.23 -5.60 3.67
C ASP A 332 5.32 -6.99 4.30
N ALA A 333 4.39 -7.31 5.21
CA ALA A 333 4.28 -8.65 5.78
C ALA A 333 3.84 -9.67 4.74
N LEU A 334 2.98 -9.28 3.79
CA LEU A 334 2.50 -10.17 2.75
C LEU A 334 3.64 -10.50 1.78
N ASP A 335 4.42 -9.49 1.40
CA ASP A 335 5.66 -9.67 0.63
C ASP A 335 6.66 -10.59 1.35
N ALA A 336 6.87 -10.38 2.65
CA ALA A 336 7.69 -11.28 3.47
C ALA A 336 7.12 -12.70 3.59
N ASN A 337 5.79 -12.89 3.45
CA ASN A 337 5.16 -14.20 3.48
C ASN A 337 5.34 -14.93 2.13
N TYR A 338 5.36 -14.21 1.01
CA TYR A 338 5.75 -14.71 -0.32
C TYR A 338 7.27 -14.62 -0.53
N SER A 339 8.03 -15.12 0.45
CA SER A 339 9.47 -14.88 0.57
C SER A 339 10.33 -15.45 -0.57
N LYS A 340 9.82 -16.38 -1.38
CA LYS A 340 10.61 -17.04 -2.44
C LYS A 340 10.96 -16.09 -3.59
N ASP A 341 10.12 -15.07 -3.82
CA ASP A 341 10.39 -13.99 -4.78
C ASP A 341 11.67 -13.21 -4.41
N ASN A 342 11.96 -13.14 -3.11
CA ASN A 342 13.15 -12.48 -2.58
C ASN A 342 14.32 -13.46 -2.34
N TYR A 343 14.05 -14.68 -1.88
CA TYR A 343 15.05 -15.72 -1.61
C TYR A 343 14.55 -17.11 -2.00
N GLU A 344 15.03 -17.65 -3.13
CA GLU A 344 14.63 -18.96 -3.70
C GLU A 344 14.76 -20.15 -2.71
N ILE A 345 15.65 -20.02 -1.71
CA ILE A 345 15.91 -21.04 -0.68
C ILE A 345 14.83 -21.15 0.41
N LEU A 346 13.86 -20.23 0.44
CA LEU A 346 12.77 -20.20 1.42
C LEU A 346 11.52 -20.89 0.86
N GLU A 347 10.71 -21.46 1.75
CA GLU A 347 9.39 -21.99 1.40
C GLU A 347 8.35 -20.86 1.47
N GLU A 348 7.56 -20.70 0.40
CA GLU A 348 6.45 -19.73 0.38
C GLU A 348 5.43 -20.02 1.48
N GLU A 349 4.89 -18.94 2.04
CA GLU A 349 3.80 -18.94 3.02
C GLU A 349 4.10 -19.71 4.32
N LYS A 350 5.37 -20.04 4.57
CA LYS A 350 5.85 -20.67 5.82
C LYS A 350 6.94 -19.88 6.53
N THR A 351 7.30 -18.71 6.05
CA THR A 351 8.43 -17.94 6.58
C THR A 351 8.06 -17.17 7.84
N ILE A 352 6.91 -16.51 7.85
CA ILE A 352 6.47 -15.66 8.95
C ILE A 352 5.02 -15.95 9.40
N ARG A 353 4.70 -15.43 10.59
CA ARG A 353 3.35 -15.27 11.12
C ARG A 353 3.15 -13.83 11.55
N ILE A 354 1.89 -13.40 11.68
CA ILE A 354 1.56 -12.05 12.13
C ILE A 354 0.65 -12.07 13.36
N ILE A 355 0.69 -10.99 14.14
CA ILE A 355 -0.38 -10.62 15.06
C ILE A 355 -0.60 -9.10 15.00
N ARG A 356 -1.86 -8.67 15.06
CA ARG A 356 -2.26 -7.26 15.12
C ARG A 356 -2.32 -6.81 16.58
N PRO A 357 -1.63 -5.74 16.98
CA PRO A 357 -1.84 -5.17 18.30
C PRO A 357 -3.31 -4.78 18.52
N LYS A 358 -3.84 -4.92 19.74
CA LYS A 358 -5.23 -4.56 20.06
C LYS A 358 -5.53 -3.08 19.85
N ASN A 359 -4.51 -2.24 19.96
CA ASN A 359 -4.56 -0.83 19.60
C ASN A 359 -3.69 -0.68 18.35
N ASN A 360 -4.32 -0.54 17.19
CA ASN A 360 -3.62 -0.63 15.92
C ASN A 360 -3.69 0.68 15.12
N LEU A 361 -2.68 0.89 14.27
CA LEU A 361 -2.63 2.00 13.34
C LEU A 361 -3.14 1.54 11.97
N THR A 362 -4.00 2.33 11.36
CA THR A 362 -4.30 2.29 9.92
C THR A 362 -3.76 3.54 9.24
N LEU A 363 -3.11 3.35 8.10
CA LEU A 363 -2.78 4.41 7.15
C LEU A 363 -3.61 4.32 5.90
N LEU A 364 -3.85 5.49 5.32
CA LEU A 364 -4.45 5.64 4.00
C LEU A 364 -3.55 6.55 3.17
N ASP A 365 -3.06 6.02 2.06
CA ASP A 365 -2.31 6.80 1.08
C ASP A 365 -3.17 7.13 -0.12
N GLY A 366 -2.85 8.24 -0.78
CA GLY A 366 -3.66 8.74 -1.88
C GLY A 366 -2.92 9.65 -2.84
N TRP A 367 -3.36 9.63 -4.09
CA TRP A 367 -2.86 10.53 -5.12
C TRP A 367 -3.44 11.93 -4.94
N ILE A 368 -2.57 12.92 -4.84
CA ILE A 368 -2.91 14.34 -4.76
C ILE A 368 -2.42 15.10 -5.99
N ILE A 369 -3.10 16.21 -6.28
CA ILE A 369 -2.72 17.16 -7.33
C ILE A 369 -2.62 18.54 -6.69
N LEU A 370 -1.52 19.25 -6.96
CA LEU A 370 -1.31 20.57 -6.38
C LEU A 370 -2.19 21.64 -7.00
N GLN A 371 -2.64 22.60 -6.21
CA GLN A 371 -3.47 23.73 -6.65
C GLN A 371 -2.78 24.58 -7.72
N SER A 372 -1.44 24.62 -7.74
CA SER A 372 -0.64 25.35 -8.72
C SER A 372 -0.54 24.66 -10.09
N THR A 373 -0.99 23.41 -10.21
CA THR A 373 -0.91 22.63 -11.45
C THR A 373 -1.92 23.12 -12.48
N PRO A 374 -1.50 23.53 -13.69
CA PRO A 374 -2.40 24.01 -14.74
C PRO A 374 -3.37 22.93 -15.23
N GLN A 375 -4.59 23.32 -15.60
CA GLN A 375 -5.65 22.39 -16.01
C GLN A 375 -5.25 21.42 -17.12
N GLU A 376 -4.51 21.88 -18.14
CA GLU A 376 -4.00 21.02 -19.22
C GLU A 376 -3.08 19.92 -18.69
N THR A 377 -2.23 20.26 -17.71
CA THR A 377 -1.33 19.29 -17.07
C THR A 377 -2.11 18.35 -16.16
N THR A 378 -3.11 18.85 -15.43
CA THR A 378 -4.03 18.03 -14.63
C THR A 378 -4.79 17.02 -15.49
N ASP A 379 -5.37 17.45 -16.62
CA ASP A 379 -6.14 16.59 -17.52
C ASP A 379 -5.26 15.50 -18.16
N LYS A 380 -4.02 15.87 -18.50
CA LYS A 380 -3.00 14.92 -18.94
C LYS A 380 -2.67 13.92 -17.82
N PHE A 381 -2.45 14.40 -16.61
CA PHE A 381 -2.14 13.56 -15.45
C PHE A 381 -3.26 12.59 -15.11
N TYR A 382 -4.54 12.99 -15.18
CA TYR A 382 -5.67 12.07 -15.03
C TYR A 382 -5.65 10.96 -16.07
N THR A 383 -5.40 11.30 -17.33
CA THR A 383 -5.33 10.31 -18.41
C THR A 383 -4.18 9.33 -18.19
N THR A 384 -3.03 9.83 -17.74
CA THR A 384 -1.87 9.00 -17.39
C THR A 384 -2.18 8.09 -16.21
N LEU A 385 -2.69 8.61 -15.09
CA LEU A 385 -3.06 7.81 -13.90
C LEU A 385 -4.07 6.71 -14.22
N TYR A 386 -5.07 7.03 -15.04
CA TYR A 386 -6.02 6.02 -15.51
C TYR A 386 -5.30 4.91 -16.27
N ASN A 387 -4.54 5.23 -17.32
CA ASN A 387 -3.87 4.22 -18.15
C ASN A 387 -2.77 3.45 -17.42
N SER A 388 -2.16 4.04 -16.39
CA SER A 388 -1.02 3.44 -15.69
C SER A 388 -1.41 2.66 -14.43
N ILE A 389 -2.47 3.05 -13.72
CA ILE A 389 -2.80 2.50 -12.39
C ILE A 389 -4.28 2.09 -12.30
N PHE A 390 -5.19 3.00 -12.64
CA PHE A 390 -6.60 2.85 -12.26
C PHE A 390 -7.49 2.20 -13.31
N LYS A 391 -6.98 1.95 -14.53
CA LYS A 391 -7.75 1.26 -15.57
C LYS A 391 -8.19 -0.10 -15.05
N GLY A 392 -9.49 -0.35 -15.18
CA GLY A 392 -10.14 -1.56 -14.69
C GLY A 392 -10.83 -1.39 -13.35
N GLU A 393 -10.61 -0.28 -12.62
CA GLU A 393 -11.40 0.04 -11.41
C GLU A 393 -12.87 0.31 -11.71
N GLU A 394 -13.16 0.84 -12.91
CA GLU A 394 -14.51 1.08 -13.38
C GLU A 394 -15.28 -0.20 -13.74
N TYR A 395 -14.57 -1.28 -14.04
CA TYR A 395 -15.14 -2.55 -14.49
C TYR A 395 -16.04 -3.15 -13.41
N SER A 396 -17.11 -3.83 -13.83
CA SER A 396 -17.83 -4.79 -12.99
C SER A 396 -16.93 -5.97 -12.61
N LEU A 397 -17.34 -6.76 -11.61
CA LEU A 397 -16.61 -7.96 -11.23
C LEU A 397 -16.55 -8.99 -12.37
N ASP A 398 -17.60 -9.09 -13.19
CA ASP A 398 -17.64 -9.95 -14.38
C ASP A 398 -16.64 -9.48 -15.46
N GLU A 399 -16.54 -8.18 -15.70
CA GLU A 399 -15.59 -7.60 -16.66
C GLU A 399 -14.15 -7.78 -16.18
N LYS A 400 -13.86 -7.52 -14.89
CA LYS A 400 -12.54 -7.80 -14.29
C LYS A 400 -12.15 -9.26 -14.45
N LEU A 401 -13.08 -10.18 -14.19
CA LEU A 401 -12.88 -11.61 -14.39
C LEU A 401 -12.47 -11.90 -15.84
N LYS A 402 -13.25 -11.44 -16.82
CA LYS A 402 -13.00 -11.74 -18.23
C LYS A 402 -11.68 -11.17 -18.75
N GLU A 403 -11.33 -9.95 -18.35
CA GLU A 403 -10.13 -9.28 -18.83
C GLU A 403 -8.84 -9.87 -18.23
N LEU A 404 -8.90 -10.48 -17.04
CA LEU A 404 -7.76 -11.09 -16.38
C LEU A 404 -7.59 -12.59 -16.70
N LEU A 405 -8.57 -13.23 -17.35
CA LEU A 405 -8.48 -14.65 -17.70
C LEU A 405 -7.73 -14.86 -19.01
N VAL A 406 -6.73 -15.72 -18.97
CA VAL A 406 -5.99 -16.20 -20.15
C VAL A 406 -6.17 -17.70 -20.31
N ASP A 407 -6.23 -18.15 -21.55
CA ASP A 407 -6.46 -19.56 -21.83
C ASP A 407 -5.19 -20.41 -21.74
N VAL A 408 -5.35 -21.60 -21.19
CA VAL A 408 -4.24 -22.54 -20.96
C VAL A 408 -4.61 -23.90 -21.50
N GLU A 409 -3.76 -24.44 -22.38
CA GLU A 409 -3.79 -25.84 -22.77
C GLU A 409 -2.89 -26.66 -21.84
N TYR A 410 -3.38 -27.81 -21.40
CA TYR A 410 -2.64 -28.73 -20.53
C TYR A 410 -2.67 -30.16 -21.04
N ASN A 411 -1.64 -30.93 -20.71
CA ASN A 411 -1.54 -32.37 -21.02
C ASN A 411 -1.50 -33.24 -19.76
N TYR A 412 -1.35 -32.64 -18.58
CA TYR A 412 -1.29 -33.32 -17.30
C TYR A 412 -2.18 -32.61 -16.29
N LEU A 413 -2.95 -33.38 -15.52
CA LEU A 413 -3.79 -32.90 -14.43
C LEU A 413 -3.37 -33.60 -13.14
N LEU A 414 -3.21 -32.84 -12.06
CA LEU A 414 -2.95 -33.39 -10.74
C LEU A 414 -4.22 -34.07 -10.21
N ASN A 415 -4.10 -35.34 -9.85
CA ASN A 415 -5.14 -36.03 -9.09
C ASN A 415 -4.87 -35.84 -7.60
N ASN A 416 -5.72 -35.04 -6.96
CA ASN A 416 -5.59 -34.67 -5.53
C ASN A 416 -5.67 -35.87 -4.58
N GLU A 417 -6.35 -36.97 -4.94
CA GLU A 417 -6.43 -38.17 -4.08
C GLU A 417 -5.14 -39.00 -4.12
N SER A 418 -4.48 -39.05 -5.27
CA SER A 418 -3.27 -39.86 -5.48
C SER A 418 -1.97 -39.07 -5.39
N GLU A 419 -2.06 -37.73 -5.35
CA GLU A 419 -0.94 -36.77 -5.45
C GLU A 419 -0.03 -37.03 -6.66
N LYS A 420 -0.62 -37.49 -7.77
CA LYS A 420 0.10 -37.82 -9.00
C LYS A 420 -0.52 -37.13 -10.21
N TYR A 421 0.35 -36.78 -11.15
CA TYR A 421 -0.05 -36.26 -12.44
C TYR A 421 -0.53 -37.37 -13.36
N GLU A 422 -1.75 -37.22 -13.85
CA GLU A 422 -2.35 -38.08 -14.86
C GLU A 422 -2.26 -37.42 -16.23
N GLN A 423 -1.97 -38.19 -17.27
CA GLN A 423 -1.96 -37.67 -18.64
C GLN A 423 -3.41 -37.44 -19.10
N LYS A 424 -3.81 -36.17 -19.16
CA LYS A 424 -5.14 -35.74 -19.54
C LYS A 424 -5.04 -34.43 -20.31
N GLN A 425 -5.46 -34.45 -21.57
CA GLN A 425 -5.47 -33.25 -22.40
C GLN A 425 -6.71 -32.43 -22.16
N GLY A 426 -6.56 -31.11 -22.07
CA GLY A 426 -7.69 -30.22 -21.93
C GLY A 426 -7.31 -28.75 -22.08
N LYS A 427 -8.34 -27.91 -21.94
CA LYS A 427 -8.24 -26.46 -21.92
C LYS A 427 -8.88 -25.93 -20.63
N GLY A 428 -8.26 -24.94 -20.03
CA GLY A 428 -8.77 -24.20 -18.89
C GLY A 428 -8.40 -22.72 -18.99
N TYR A 429 -8.65 -21.97 -17.91
CA TYR A 429 -8.24 -20.58 -17.79
C TYR A 429 -7.51 -20.34 -16.48
N THR A 430 -6.53 -19.46 -16.50
CA THR A 430 -5.80 -18.96 -15.32
C THR A 430 -5.85 -17.44 -15.29
N PHE A 431 -5.48 -16.85 -14.17
CA PHE A 431 -5.39 -15.40 -14.04
C PHE A 431 -4.02 -14.91 -14.48
N ASP A 432 -4.00 -13.92 -15.38
CA ASP A 432 -2.83 -13.11 -15.66
C ASP A 432 -3.07 -11.71 -15.09
N PHE A 433 -2.56 -11.49 -13.88
CA PHE A 433 -2.72 -10.23 -13.16
C PHE A 433 -1.96 -9.07 -13.82
N ASP A 434 -1.03 -9.32 -14.73
CA ASP A 434 -0.22 -8.25 -15.36
C ASP A 434 -0.92 -7.60 -16.57
N THR A 435 -2.05 -8.16 -17.01
CA THR A 435 -2.80 -7.70 -18.19
C THR A 435 -3.47 -6.33 -18.02
N ILE A 436 -3.92 -6.00 -16.81
CA ILE A 436 -4.65 -4.76 -16.53
C ILE A 436 -3.92 -3.96 -15.44
N PRO A 437 -3.77 -2.63 -15.60
CA PRO A 437 -3.01 -1.80 -14.66
C PRO A 437 -3.33 -1.98 -13.17
N PHE A 438 -4.61 -2.02 -12.77
CA PHE A 438 -4.96 -2.13 -11.34
C PHE A 438 -4.48 -3.47 -10.74
N ALA A 439 -4.52 -4.55 -11.54
CA ALA A 439 -4.10 -5.88 -11.15
C ALA A 439 -2.59 -6.01 -11.15
N ALA A 440 -1.93 -5.52 -12.20
CA ALA A 440 -0.47 -5.55 -12.31
C ALA A 440 0.17 -4.78 -11.15
N ASN A 441 -0.46 -3.67 -10.78
CA ASN A 441 -0.01 -2.86 -9.66
C ASN A 441 -0.22 -3.56 -8.31
N PHE A 442 -1.37 -4.20 -8.09
CA PHE A 442 -1.59 -5.01 -6.88
C PHE A 442 -0.61 -6.18 -6.79
N ASN A 443 -0.44 -6.95 -7.87
CA ASN A 443 0.47 -8.08 -7.96
C ASN A 443 1.92 -7.70 -7.61
N PHE A 444 2.32 -6.48 -7.97
CA PHE A 444 3.66 -5.98 -7.70
C PHE A 444 3.87 -5.54 -6.23
N ILE A 445 2.88 -4.91 -5.59
CA ILE A 445 3.08 -4.29 -4.26
C ILE A 445 2.41 -5.04 -3.10
N ASN A 446 1.37 -5.85 -3.37
CA ASN A 446 0.61 -6.61 -2.38
C ASN A 446 -0.13 -5.78 -1.30
N TYR A 447 -0.40 -4.50 -1.55
CA TYR A 447 -1.08 -3.60 -0.61
C TYR A 447 -2.58 -3.59 -0.85
N THR A 448 -3.34 -3.42 0.24
CA THR A 448 -4.80 -3.62 0.20
C THR A 448 -5.51 -2.49 -0.52
N PRO A 449 -6.20 -2.75 -1.66
CA PRO A 449 -6.86 -1.69 -2.42
C PRO A 449 -7.95 -0.98 -1.64
N THR A 450 -8.14 0.29 -1.95
CA THR A 450 -9.22 1.11 -1.37
C THR A 450 -10.54 0.97 -2.13
N PHE A 451 -10.50 0.67 -3.43
CA PHE A 451 -11.68 0.43 -4.27
C PHE A 451 -12.38 -0.87 -3.87
N GLN A 452 -13.70 -0.81 -3.71
CA GLN A 452 -14.48 -1.94 -3.20
C GLN A 452 -14.38 -3.15 -4.13
N LYS A 453 -14.51 -2.95 -5.44
CA LYS A 453 -14.54 -4.06 -6.40
C LYS A 453 -13.19 -4.77 -6.53
N SER A 454 -12.09 -4.03 -6.60
CA SER A 454 -10.75 -4.63 -6.63
C SER A 454 -10.45 -5.39 -5.34
N PHE A 455 -10.83 -4.82 -4.19
CA PHE A 455 -10.67 -5.50 -2.91
C PHE A 455 -11.38 -6.85 -2.86
N GLU A 456 -12.66 -6.90 -3.24
CA GLU A 456 -13.44 -8.15 -3.26
C GLU A 456 -12.90 -9.14 -4.31
N PHE A 457 -12.44 -8.64 -5.45
CA PHE A 457 -11.87 -9.48 -6.51
C PHE A 457 -10.61 -10.22 -6.03
N PHE A 458 -9.61 -9.50 -5.50
CA PHE A 458 -8.39 -10.15 -5.00
C PHE A 458 -8.66 -11.03 -3.79
N LYS A 459 -9.55 -10.59 -2.88
CA LYS A 459 -9.98 -11.40 -1.74
C LYS A 459 -10.50 -12.78 -2.17
N LYS A 460 -11.25 -12.84 -3.28
CA LYS A 460 -11.81 -14.10 -3.80
C LYS A 460 -10.81 -14.92 -4.60
N PHE A 461 -10.04 -14.29 -5.49
CA PHE A 461 -9.30 -15.01 -6.52
C PHE A 461 -7.78 -15.07 -6.33
N TYR A 462 -7.18 -14.08 -5.67
CA TYR A 462 -5.74 -14.08 -5.43
C TYR A 462 -5.34 -15.10 -4.37
N PHE A 463 -6.23 -15.34 -3.41
CA PHE A 463 -6.05 -16.29 -2.30
C PHE A 463 -6.95 -17.53 -2.47
N ASN A 464 -7.14 -18.00 -3.70
CA ASN A 464 -8.09 -19.08 -4.01
C ASN A 464 -7.43 -20.47 -4.03
N ASP A 465 -7.90 -21.35 -3.16
CA ASP A 465 -7.47 -22.76 -3.13
C ASP A 465 -8.34 -23.66 -4.02
N GLU A 466 -9.54 -23.21 -4.42
CA GLU A 466 -10.44 -23.96 -5.31
C GLU A 466 -9.99 -23.82 -6.77
N THR A 467 -8.82 -24.38 -7.05
CA THR A 467 -8.23 -24.48 -8.38
C THR A 467 -7.85 -25.92 -8.69
N ALA A 468 -7.70 -26.25 -9.97
CA ALA A 468 -7.02 -27.48 -10.38
C ALA A 468 -5.57 -27.17 -10.75
N THR A 469 -4.66 -28.06 -10.40
CA THR A 469 -3.24 -27.93 -10.78
C THR A 469 -2.97 -28.73 -12.04
N VAL A 470 -2.45 -28.07 -13.08
CA VAL A 470 -2.15 -28.69 -14.38
C VAL A 470 -0.73 -28.40 -14.83
N LYS A 471 -0.24 -29.19 -15.80
CA LYS A 471 1.01 -28.93 -16.52
C LYS A 471 0.86 -29.10 -18.03
N LYS A 472 1.59 -28.29 -18.79
CA LYS A 472 1.64 -28.41 -20.26
C LYS A 472 2.55 -29.56 -20.70
N ALA A 473 3.71 -29.73 -20.07
CA ALA A 473 4.56 -30.92 -20.18
C ALA A 473 4.89 -31.49 -18.79
N LYS A 474 5.44 -32.71 -18.75
CA LYS A 474 5.72 -33.41 -17.48
C LYS A 474 6.67 -32.63 -16.55
N ASP A 475 7.63 -31.95 -17.16
CA ASP A 475 8.69 -31.19 -16.48
C ASP A 475 8.43 -29.67 -16.50
N ASP A 476 7.26 -29.24 -16.98
CA ASP A 476 6.86 -27.82 -16.95
C ASP A 476 6.42 -27.41 -15.54
N GLU A 477 6.38 -26.10 -15.33
CA GLU A 477 5.83 -25.47 -14.13
C GLU A 477 4.34 -25.79 -13.95
N GLU A 478 3.92 -25.78 -12.68
CA GLU A 478 2.54 -25.98 -12.29
C GLU A 478 1.71 -24.73 -12.58
N ILE A 479 0.52 -24.93 -13.13
CA ILE A 479 -0.42 -23.86 -13.46
C ILE A 479 -1.72 -24.14 -12.71
N SER A 480 -2.17 -23.15 -11.94
CA SER A 480 -3.49 -23.19 -11.29
C SER A 480 -4.55 -22.73 -12.28
N ILE A 481 -5.53 -23.60 -12.58
CA ILE A 481 -6.67 -23.28 -13.43
C ILE A 481 -7.95 -23.15 -12.61
N ILE A 482 -8.79 -22.20 -13.00
CA ILE A 482 -10.02 -21.90 -12.27
C ILE A 482 -11.06 -23.01 -12.40
N LEU A 483 -11.86 -23.17 -11.35
CA LEU A 483 -12.98 -24.11 -11.29
C LEU A 483 -14.31 -23.36 -11.20
N ASN A 484 -15.40 -24.01 -11.62
CA ASN A 484 -16.75 -23.55 -11.30
C ASN A 484 -17.17 -24.02 -9.89
N GLN A 485 -18.33 -23.57 -9.41
CA GLN A 485 -18.86 -23.95 -8.09
C GLN A 485 -19.04 -25.47 -7.87
N ASP A 486 -19.12 -26.26 -8.95
CA ASP A 486 -19.23 -27.72 -8.89
C ASP A 486 -17.86 -28.43 -8.91
N GLY A 487 -16.75 -27.67 -8.87
CA GLY A 487 -15.38 -28.19 -8.93
C GLY A 487 -14.92 -28.61 -10.33
N ASN A 488 -15.65 -28.24 -11.38
CA ASN A 488 -15.28 -28.57 -12.76
C ASN A 488 -14.42 -27.47 -13.39
N ILE A 489 -13.43 -27.87 -14.19
CA ILE A 489 -12.60 -26.94 -14.97
C ILE A 489 -13.49 -26.15 -15.94
N ILE A 490 -13.39 -24.83 -15.87
CA ILE A 490 -14.08 -23.93 -16.80
C ILE A 490 -13.35 -23.96 -18.14
N ASN A 491 -14.07 -24.25 -19.22
CA ASN A 491 -13.53 -24.34 -20.58
C ASN A 491 -14.15 -23.32 -21.56
N ASP A 492 -15.16 -22.55 -21.12
CA ASP A 492 -15.79 -21.45 -21.85
C ASP A 492 -16.04 -20.26 -20.91
N ILE A 493 -15.68 -19.06 -21.34
CA ILE A 493 -15.78 -17.81 -20.57
C ILE A 493 -16.80 -16.81 -21.17
N GLU A 494 -17.42 -17.10 -22.32
CA GLU A 494 -18.26 -16.13 -23.04
C GLU A 494 -19.37 -15.57 -22.14
N ASN A 495 -20.01 -16.45 -21.36
CA ASN A 495 -21.09 -16.12 -20.43
C ASN A 495 -20.72 -16.29 -18.95
N LEU A 496 -19.44 -16.45 -18.65
CA LEU A 496 -18.98 -16.67 -17.28
C LEU A 496 -19.23 -15.45 -16.41
N LYS A 497 -19.75 -15.70 -15.21
CA LYS A 497 -20.04 -14.72 -14.17
C LYS A 497 -19.11 -14.88 -12.98
N TYR A 498 -18.83 -13.77 -12.31
CA TYR A 498 -18.02 -13.73 -11.09
C TYR A 498 -18.45 -14.76 -10.05
N ASP A 499 -19.74 -14.90 -9.80
CA ASP A 499 -20.29 -15.82 -8.79
C ASP A 499 -20.27 -17.29 -9.22
N GLN A 500 -20.07 -17.59 -10.51
CA GLN A 500 -20.00 -18.95 -11.03
C GLN A 500 -18.62 -19.58 -10.87
N VAL A 501 -17.58 -18.77 -10.66
CA VAL A 501 -16.22 -19.24 -10.39
C VAL A 501 -16.09 -19.55 -8.91
N ALA A 502 -15.58 -20.74 -8.61
CA ALA A 502 -15.20 -21.17 -7.28
C ALA A 502 -14.14 -20.23 -6.69
N GLY A 503 -14.10 -20.11 -5.37
CA GLY A 503 -13.40 -19.02 -4.70
C GLY A 503 -13.48 -19.18 -3.21
N LYS A 504 -12.74 -20.15 -2.68
CA LYS A 504 -12.60 -20.36 -1.24
C LYS A 504 -11.13 -20.48 -0.88
N THR A 505 -10.85 -19.95 0.31
CA THR A 505 -9.57 -20.08 0.98
C THR A 505 -9.76 -21.06 2.11
N THR A 506 -9.14 -22.23 2.02
CA THR A 506 -9.29 -23.35 2.96
C THR A 506 -7.95 -23.86 3.47
N ASP A 507 -6.88 -23.75 2.69
CA ASP A 507 -5.55 -24.13 3.14
C ASP A 507 -5.07 -23.15 4.23
N VAL A 508 -4.41 -23.68 5.26
CA VAL A 508 -3.95 -22.88 6.40
C VAL A 508 -2.92 -21.83 5.98
N LYS A 509 -2.11 -22.10 4.96
CA LYS A 509 -1.12 -21.16 4.40
C LYS A 509 -1.82 -20.04 3.65
N THR A 510 -2.74 -20.36 2.75
CA THR A 510 -3.49 -19.36 1.98
C THR A 510 -4.39 -18.52 2.89
N LEU A 511 -5.00 -19.11 3.92
CA LEU A 511 -5.76 -18.40 4.95
C LEU A 511 -4.89 -17.41 5.72
N ARG A 512 -3.60 -17.73 5.93
CA ARG A 512 -2.65 -16.81 6.53
C ARG A 512 -2.35 -15.63 5.60
N SER A 513 -2.09 -15.90 4.31
CA SER A 513 -1.87 -14.85 3.31
C SER A 513 -3.08 -13.91 3.23
N LEU A 514 -4.30 -14.46 3.21
CA LEU A 514 -5.54 -13.70 3.27
C LEU A 514 -5.66 -12.88 4.56
N ASN A 515 -5.35 -13.47 5.73
CA ASN A 515 -5.35 -12.75 7.01
C ASN A 515 -4.37 -11.55 7.01
N ILE A 516 -3.23 -11.68 6.35
CA ILE A 516 -2.27 -10.58 6.22
C ILE A 516 -2.83 -9.50 5.28
N TYR A 517 -3.38 -9.88 4.13
CA TYR A 517 -4.01 -8.96 3.17
C TYR A 517 -5.17 -8.15 3.74
N LEU A 518 -5.99 -8.76 4.62
CA LEU A 518 -7.17 -8.10 5.18
C LEU A 518 -6.78 -7.02 6.21
N THR A 519 -6.77 -5.77 5.77
CA THR A 519 -6.66 -4.58 6.64
C THR A 519 -7.93 -4.33 7.44
N GLN A 520 -7.80 -3.68 8.59
CA GLN A 520 -8.93 -3.15 9.37
C GLN A 520 -9.92 -4.24 9.85
N GLN A 521 -9.44 -5.47 10.06
CA GLN A 521 -10.23 -6.55 10.64
C GLN A 521 -10.71 -6.21 12.05
N GLU A 522 -12.01 -6.34 12.31
CA GLU A 522 -12.59 -6.01 13.64
C GLU A 522 -12.04 -6.89 14.76
N GLN A 523 -11.68 -8.15 14.45
CA GLN A 523 -11.20 -9.14 15.41
C GLN A 523 -10.07 -9.98 14.82
N GLN A 524 -9.26 -10.57 15.70
CA GLN A 524 -8.28 -11.61 15.38
C GLN A 524 -8.28 -12.67 16.50
N THR A 525 -7.82 -13.89 16.20
CA THR A 525 -7.69 -14.93 17.25
C THR A 525 -6.49 -14.65 18.16
N LEU A 526 -6.46 -15.25 19.36
CA LEU A 526 -5.32 -15.09 20.28
C LEU A 526 -4.01 -15.67 19.73
N TYR A 527 -4.06 -16.40 18.61
CA TYR A 527 -2.88 -16.95 17.92
C TYR A 527 -2.43 -16.09 16.73
N GLY A 528 -3.17 -15.02 16.42
CA GLY A 528 -2.92 -14.16 15.27
C GLY A 528 -3.57 -14.65 13.97
N ASN A 529 -4.49 -15.63 14.01
CA ASN A 529 -5.19 -16.13 12.83
C ASN A 529 -6.44 -15.30 12.50
N MET A 530 -6.87 -15.36 11.24
CA MET A 530 -8.17 -14.81 10.83
C MET A 530 -9.28 -15.58 11.55
N PRO A 531 -10.26 -14.90 12.18
CA PRO A 531 -11.39 -15.57 12.80
C PRO A 531 -12.27 -16.27 11.75
N THR A 532 -12.47 -17.58 11.89
CA THR A 532 -13.34 -18.42 11.05
C THR A 532 -14.32 -19.21 11.92
N GLU A 533 -15.25 -19.94 11.32
CA GLU A 533 -16.13 -20.83 12.09
C GLU A 533 -15.38 -22.03 12.69
N ASP A 534 -14.23 -22.40 12.09
CA ASP A 534 -13.45 -23.57 12.47
C ASP A 534 -12.49 -23.34 13.65
N ASN A 535 -12.23 -22.08 14.04
CA ASN A 535 -11.25 -21.73 15.08
C ASN A 535 -11.85 -20.90 16.24
N ILE A 536 -13.13 -21.14 16.57
CA ILE A 536 -13.83 -20.43 17.65
C ILE A 536 -13.14 -20.64 19.02
N ASP A 537 -12.52 -21.79 19.23
CA ASP A 537 -11.83 -22.19 20.46
C ASP A 537 -10.45 -21.52 20.65
N GLU A 538 -9.90 -20.90 19.61
CA GLU A 538 -8.65 -20.12 19.70
C GLU A 538 -8.81 -18.85 20.55
N GLY A 539 -10.04 -18.45 20.89
CA GLY A 539 -10.35 -17.19 21.54
C GLY A 539 -10.14 -16.00 20.60
N ARG A 540 -10.81 -14.87 20.87
CA ARG A 540 -10.79 -13.69 20.00
C ARG A 540 -10.66 -12.41 20.81
N TYR A 541 -10.06 -11.40 20.22
CA TYR A 541 -10.01 -10.04 20.75
C TYR A 541 -10.40 -9.03 19.67
N ASN A 542 -10.90 -7.88 20.11
CA ASN A 542 -11.24 -6.77 19.23
C ASN A 542 -9.99 -5.94 18.94
N ILE A 543 -9.87 -5.45 17.71
CA ILE A 543 -8.82 -4.53 17.30
C ILE A 543 -9.39 -3.11 17.19
N ASN A 544 -8.79 -2.18 17.91
CA ASN A 544 -9.14 -0.77 17.92
C ASN A 544 -8.22 0.00 16.96
N TYR A 545 -8.74 0.37 15.79
CA TYR A 545 -7.97 1.13 14.81
C TYR A 545 -7.99 2.64 15.06
N THR A 546 -6.80 3.23 15.08
CA THR A 546 -6.56 4.66 15.05
C THR A 546 -5.89 5.10 13.75
N PHE A 547 -5.69 6.40 13.61
CA PHE A 547 -5.02 7.03 12.47
C PHE A 547 -4.07 8.12 12.98
N ILE A 548 -3.13 8.55 12.14
CA ILE A 548 -2.18 9.60 12.51
C ILE A 548 -2.87 10.96 12.40
N LYS A 549 -2.98 11.68 13.52
CA LYS A 549 -3.56 13.03 13.50
C LYS A 549 -2.56 14.03 12.92
N PRO A 550 -3.00 14.98 12.06
CA PRO A 550 -2.14 16.04 11.58
C PRO A 550 -1.76 16.98 12.73
N PHE A 551 -0.54 17.53 12.69
CA PHE A 551 -0.09 18.58 13.62
C PHE A 551 0.66 19.68 12.87
N SER A 552 0.79 20.86 13.50
CA SER A 552 1.43 22.03 12.89
C SER A 552 2.92 21.80 12.61
N GLU A 553 3.48 22.53 11.65
CA GLU A 553 4.92 22.44 11.32
C GLU A 553 5.82 22.81 12.50
N ARG A 554 5.41 23.82 13.28
CA ARG A 554 6.11 24.21 14.49
C ARG A 554 6.18 23.04 15.46
N LEU A 555 5.06 22.39 15.71
CA LEU A 555 5.02 21.22 16.58
C LEU A 555 5.81 20.05 15.98
N GLU A 556 5.71 19.83 14.66
CA GLU A 556 6.53 18.81 13.96
C GLU A 556 8.02 19.04 14.17
N SER A 557 8.49 20.28 14.03
CA SER A 557 9.90 20.65 14.21
C SER A 557 10.36 20.44 15.66
N LEU A 558 9.52 20.80 16.64
CA LEU A 558 9.79 20.54 18.06
C LEU A 558 9.90 19.04 18.35
N ILE A 559 8.94 18.26 17.86
CA ILE A 559 8.93 16.80 18.00
C ILE A 559 10.17 16.21 17.36
N ARG A 560 10.47 16.54 16.10
CA ARG A 560 11.61 16.01 15.35
C ARG A 560 12.94 16.31 16.03
N THR A 561 13.09 17.53 16.55
CA THR A 561 14.29 17.94 17.29
C THR A 561 14.45 17.10 18.55
N TYR A 562 13.41 17.00 19.37
CA TYR A 562 13.48 16.23 20.62
C TYR A 562 13.60 14.72 20.39
N TYR A 563 12.89 14.19 19.38
CA TYR A 563 12.96 12.80 18.96
C TYR A 563 14.39 12.43 18.57
N ASN A 564 15.04 13.19 17.69
CA ASN A 564 16.43 12.94 17.30
C ASN A 564 17.39 13.02 18.49
N LEU A 565 17.17 13.96 19.42
CA LEU A 565 17.97 14.07 20.65
C LEU A 565 17.81 12.87 21.58
N LYS A 566 16.74 12.08 21.45
CA LYS A 566 16.47 10.91 22.31
C LYS A 566 16.78 9.58 21.65
N THR A 567 16.73 9.53 20.32
CA THR A 567 16.88 8.28 19.55
C THR A 567 18.24 8.14 18.88
N LYS A 568 18.95 9.26 18.63
CA LYS A 568 20.24 9.26 17.92
C LYS A 568 21.44 9.63 18.81
N SER A 569 21.20 9.99 20.07
CA SER A 569 22.22 10.25 21.10
C SER A 569 22.58 8.96 21.82
#